data_AF-A0A7G8H9U3-F1
#
_entry.id   AF-A0A7G8H9U3-F1
#
_cell.length_a   1.000
_cell.length_b   1.000
_cell.length_c   1.000
_cell.angle_alpha   90.00
_cell.angle_beta   90.00
_cell.angle_gamma   90.00
#
_symmetry.space_group_name_H-M   'P 1'
#
loop_
_entity.id
_entity.type
_entity.pdbx_description
1 polymer ?
#
loop_
_entity_poly.entity_id
_entity_poly.type
_entity_poly.pdbx_seq_one_letter_code
_entity_poly.pdbx_strand_id
1 'polypeptide(L)'
;MGVIDARRAKPKLIVTAIGTINSTLKASSTIAHPLMVRLFERFEDVGLEQALSEMKSGEEGEAFVEVWQSYRDERRSGDAPMWSIEDATAFVVQSREAHADREVACVAILPGDPHRIITFSIPISFLTRQ
;
A
#
# COMPACT_ATOMS: atom_id res chain seq x y z
N MET A 1 -14.94 -2.29 7.42
CA MET A 1 -14.21 -2.14 6.15
C MET A 1 -13.95 -3.51 5.54
N GLY A 2 -13.76 -3.58 4.22
CA GLY A 2 -13.36 -4.82 3.53
C GLY A 2 -11.89 -4.76 3.07
N VAL A 3 -11.16 -5.87 3.18
CA VAL A 3 -9.86 -6.05 2.53
C VAL A 3 -9.97 -7.19 1.53
N ILE A 4 -9.69 -6.92 0.26
CA ILE A 4 -9.68 -7.90 -0.82
C ILE A 4 -8.23 -8.25 -1.12
N ASP A 5 -7.76 -9.40 -0.64
CA ASP A 5 -6.46 -9.94 -1.01
C ASP A 5 -6.60 -10.72 -2.32
N ALA A 6 -6.20 -10.08 -3.43
CA ALA A 6 -6.24 -10.65 -4.77
C ALA A 6 -4.85 -11.10 -5.25
N ARG A 7 -3.84 -11.17 -4.37
CA ARG A 7 -2.48 -11.62 -4.74
C ARG A 7 -2.43 -13.09 -5.19
N ARG A 8 -3.42 -13.89 -4.79
CA ARG A 8 -3.52 -15.33 -5.07
C ARG A 8 -4.62 -15.61 -6.11
N ALA A 9 -4.52 -16.75 -6.78
CA ALA A 9 -5.45 -17.18 -7.84
C ALA A 9 -6.94 -17.16 -7.43
N LYS A 10 -7.25 -17.29 -6.14
CA LYS A 10 -8.58 -17.08 -5.58
C LYS A 10 -8.56 -15.88 -4.63
N PRO A 11 -9.14 -14.73 -5.01
CA PRO A 11 -9.22 -13.56 -4.15
C PRO A 11 -9.96 -13.87 -2.84
N LYS A 12 -9.51 -13.28 -1.74
CA LYS A 12 -10.13 -13.43 -0.41
C LYS A 12 -10.63 -12.09 0.10
N LEU A 13 -11.89 -12.04 0.51
CA LEU A 13 -12.45 -10.91 1.25
C LEU A 13 -12.29 -11.15 2.76
N ILE A 14 -11.68 -10.18 3.44
CA ILE A 14 -11.50 -10.14 4.89
C ILE A 14 -12.30 -8.94 5.40
N VAL A 15 -13.23 -9.18 6.32
CA VAL A 15 -13.98 -8.10 6.98
C VAL A 15 -13.31 -7.80 8.31
N THR A 16 -12.92 -6.55 8.53
CA THR A 16 -12.17 -6.14 9.72
C THR A 16 -12.61 -4.74 10.19
N ALA A 17 -12.27 -4.42 11.44
CA ALA A 17 -12.44 -3.09 11.99
C ALA A 17 -11.34 -2.16 11.46
N ILE A 18 -11.64 -0.86 11.36
CA ILE A 18 -10.68 0.14 10.85
C ILE A 18 -9.42 0.16 11.73
N GLY A 19 -9.58 0.11 13.05
CA GLY A 19 -8.47 0.13 14.01
C GLY A 19 -7.56 -1.10 13.94
N THR A 20 -7.99 -2.17 13.26
CA THR A 20 -7.21 -3.40 13.10
C THR A 20 -6.62 -3.55 11.70
N ILE A 21 -6.68 -2.52 10.84
CA ILE A 21 -6.14 -2.61 9.47
C ILE A 21 -4.65 -2.96 9.45
N ASN A 22 -3.88 -2.46 10.43
CA ASN A 22 -2.45 -2.71 10.54
C ASN A 22 -2.09 -4.18 10.85
N SER A 23 -3.06 -5.00 11.26
CA SER A 23 -2.85 -6.45 11.38
C SER A 23 -2.95 -7.19 10.03
N THR A 24 -3.51 -6.54 9.01
CA THR A 24 -3.69 -7.09 7.66
C THR A 24 -2.75 -6.45 6.65
N LEU A 25 -2.49 -5.14 6.77
CA LEU A 25 -1.59 -4.34 5.94
C LEU A 25 -0.56 -3.64 6.81
N LYS A 26 0.72 -3.99 6.66
CA LYS A 26 1.78 -3.38 7.47
C LYS A 26 2.08 -1.97 6.98
N ALA A 27 1.82 -0.98 7.83
CA ALA A 27 2.27 0.40 7.60
C ALA A 27 3.80 0.48 7.76
N SER A 28 4.48 1.03 6.76
CA SER A 28 5.94 1.17 6.71
C SER A 28 6.35 2.64 6.61
N SER A 29 7.12 3.10 7.59
CA SER A 29 7.80 4.41 7.54
C SER A 29 8.88 4.46 6.47
N THR A 30 9.40 3.30 6.06
CA THR A 30 10.42 3.24 5.01
C THR A 30 9.80 3.51 3.65
N ILE A 31 8.59 3.01 3.38
CA ILE A 31 7.84 3.36 2.15
C ILE A 31 7.52 4.87 2.11
N ALA A 32 7.24 5.46 3.27
CA ALA A 32 6.98 6.88 3.43
C ALA A 32 8.20 7.79 3.20
N HIS A 33 9.43 7.22 3.21
CA HIS A 33 10.64 8.01 3.15
C HIS A 33 10.71 8.79 1.82
N PRO A 34 11.10 10.09 1.81
CA PRO A 34 11.11 10.90 0.59
C PRO A 34 11.89 10.29 -0.58
N LEU A 35 13.03 9.63 -0.29
CA LEU A 35 13.81 8.92 -1.30
C LEU A 35 13.10 7.69 -1.89
N MET A 36 12.26 7.01 -1.10
CA MET A 36 11.44 5.89 -1.60
C MET A 36 10.26 6.39 -2.42
N VAL A 37 9.63 7.48 -2.01
CA VAL A 37 8.57 8.14 -2.80
C VAL A 37 9.11 8.54 -4.18
N ARG A 38 10.26 9.23 -4.23
CA ARG A 38 10.94 9.57 -5.49
C ARG A 38 11.29 8.36 -6.34
N LEU A 39 11.71 7.25 -5.72
CA LEU A 39 11.95 6.00 -6.44
C LEU A 39 10.65 5.47 -7.05
N PHE A 40 9.54 5.45 -6.31
CA PHE A 40 8.26 4.93 -6.80
C PHE A 40 7.68 5.79 -7.93
N GLU A 41 7.75 7.11 -7.80
CA GLU A 41 7.38 8.05 -8.88
C GLU A 41 8.22 7.76 -10.13
N ARG A 42 9.54 7.64 -9.97
CA ARG A 42 10.43 7.39 -11.11
C ARG A 42 10.25 6.01 -11.72
N PHE A 43 9.96 5.02 -10.89
CA PHE A 43 9.67 3.65 -11.29
C PHE A 43 8.48 3.57 -12.27
N GLU A 44 7.43 4.39 -12.07
CA GLU A 44 6.28 4.41 -12.97
C GLU A 44 6.64 4.88 -14.38
N ASP A 45 7.65 5.74 -14.52
CA ASP A 45 8.08 6.30 -15.82
C ASP A 45 9.08 5.41 -16.55
N VAL A 46 10.10 4.90 -15.84
CA VAL A 46 11.28 4.27 -16.48
C VAL A 46 11.53 2.82 -16.04
N GLY A 47 10.69 2.29 -15.15
CA GLY A 47 10.85 0.96 -14.60
C GLY A 47 11.93 0.88 -13.51
N LEU A 48 11.97 -0.28 -12.82
CA LEU A 48 12.67 -0.42 -11.55
C LEU A 48 14.19 -0.35 -11.69
N GLU A 49 14.76 -1.05 -12.69
CA GLU A 49 16.22 -1.13 -12.85
C GLU A 49 16.82 0.24 -13.15
N GLN A 50 16.20 1.00 -14.07
CA GLN A 50 16.65 2.33 -14.43
C GLN A 50 16.45 3.31 -13.26
N ALA A 51 15.28 3.30 -12.61
CA ALA A 51 15.03 4.16 -11.46
C ALA A 51 16.02 3.90 -10.31
N LEU A 52 16.34 2.62 -10.03
CA LEU A 52 17.35 2.27 -9.04
C LEU A 52 18.76 2.75 -9.42
N SER A 53 19.13 2.64 -10.70
CA SER A 53 20.43 3.10 -11.17
C SER A 53 20.56 4.62 -11.02
N GLU A 54 19.55 5.37 -11.46
CA GLU A 54 19.51 6.83 -11.36
C GLU A 54 19.61 7.29 -9.89
N MET A 55 18.79 6.71 -9.01
CA MET A 55 18.78 7.05 -7.58
C MET A 55 20.11 6.76 -6.89
N LYS A 56 20.77 5.63 -7.20
CA LYS A 56 22.09 5.27 -6.63
C LYS A 56 23.23 6.14 -7.14
N SER A 57 23.13 6.64 -8.36
CA SER A 57 24.15 7.50 -8.98
C SER A 57 23.98 8.99 -8.68
N GLY A 58 22.85 9.38 -8.09
CA GLY A 58 22.55 10.76 -7.71
C GLY A 58 23.30 11.23 -6.47
N GLU A 59 23.14 12.52 -6.17
CA GLU A 59 23.78 13.19 -5.02
C GLU A 59 23.45 12.53 -3.67
N GLU A 60 22.23 12.01 -3.53
CA GLU A 60 21.75 11.32 -2.32
C GLU A 60 21.91 9.79 -2.41
N GLY A 61 22.76 9.29 -3.31
CA GLY A 61 22.87 7.86 -3.64
C GLY A 61 23.26 6.97 -2.45
N GLU A 62 24.18 7.41 -1.59
CA GLU A 62 24.59 6.66 -0.40
C GLU A 62 23.43 6.53 0.60
N ALA A 63 22.76 7.63 0.92
CA ALA A 63 21.58 7.64 1.80
C ALA A 63 20.43 6.80 1.21
N PHE A 64 20.24 6.86 -0.11
CA PHE A 64 19.25 6.04 -0.80
C PHE A 64 19.55 4.54 -0.63
N VAL A 65 20.80 4.12 -0.74
CA VAL A 65 21.17 2.70 -0.58
C VAL A 65 20.79 2.20 0.81
N GLU A 66 21.02 2.97 1.87
CA GLU A 66 20.64 2.58 3.24
C GLU A 66 19.13 2.41 3.41
N VAL A 67 18.35 3.37 2.90
CA VAL A 67 16.87 3.33 2.95
C VAL A 67 16.34 2.17 2.10
N TRP A 68 16.93 1.94 0.93
CA TRP A 68 16.57 0.83 0.05
C TRP A 68 16.85 -0.53 0.68
N GLN A 69 17.96 -0.69 1.39
CA GLN A 69 18.24 -1.92 2.14
C GLN A 69 17.22 -2.12 3.27
N SER A 70 16.92 -1.07 4.04
CA SER A 70 15.88 -1.12 5.08
C SER A 70 14.53 -1.57 4.52
N TYR A 71 14.15 -1.07 3.34
CA TYR A 71 12.92 -1.49 2.64
C TYR A 71 12.94 -2.96 2.25
N ARG A 72 14.08 -3.46 1.73
CA ARG A 72 14.23 -4.87 1.36
C ARG A 72 14.19 -5.79 2.56
N ASP A 73 14.78 -5.38 3.67
CA ASP A 73 14.78 -6.15 4.92
C ASP A 73 13.38 -6.22 5.51
N GLU A 74 12.64 -5.10 5.49
CA GLU A 74 11.22 -5.09 5.87
C GLU A 74 10.36 -6.02 5.00
N ARG A 75 10.62 -6.07 3.69
CA ARG A 75 9.95 -6.99 2.75
C ARG A 75 10.32 -8.46 2.98
N ARG A 76 11.60 -8.74 3.25
CA ARG A 76 12.08 -10.11 3.47
C ARG A 76 11.56 -10.71 4.78
N SER A 77 11.32 -9.87 5.77
CA SER A 77 10.87 -10.28 7.10
C SER A 77 9.38 -10.65 7.17
N GLY A 78 8.58 -10.44 6.11
CA GLY A 78 7.16 -10.78 6.15
C GLY A 78 6.50 -11.01 4.79
N ASP A 79 5.56 -11.96 4.75
CA ASP A 79 4.61 -12.17 3.62
C ASP A 79 3.42 -11.18 3.66
N ALA A 80 3.45 -10.26 4.63
CA ALA A 80 2.42 -9.27 4.84
C ALA A 80 2.50 -8.16 3.77
N PRO A 81 1.38 -7.81 3.12
CA PRO A 81 1.34 -6.68 2.20
C PRO A 81 1.65 -5.38 2.97
N MET A 82 2.42 -4.48 2.35
CA MET A 82 2.89 -3.26 2.97
C MET A 82 2.48 -2.03 2.16
N TRP A 83 2.23 -0.93 2.88
CA TRP A 83 1.92 0.41 2.34
C TRP A 83 2.57 1.48 3.22
N SER A 84 2.54 2.74 2.78
CA SER A 84 3.09 3.84 3.57
C SER A 84 2.23 4.13 4.82
N ILE A 85 2.80 4.83 5.79
CA ILE A 85 2.04 5.30 6.97
C ILE A 85 1.03 6.38 6.54
N GLU A 86 1.36 7.15 5.53
CA GLU A 86 0.52 8.18 4.92
C GLU A 86 -0.71 7.56 4.28
N ASP A 87 -0.54 6.49 3.48
CA ASP A 87 -1.66 5.75 2.88
C ASP A 87 -2.56 5.15 3.96
N ALA A 88 -1.97 4.60 5.02
CA ALA A 88 -2.72 4.07 6.16
C ALA A 88 -3.56 5.14 6.84
N THR A 89 -2.97 6.31 7.07
CA THR A 89 -3.63 7.45 7.70
C THR A 89 -4.74 8.01 6.80
N ALA A 90 -4.46 8.18 5.51
CA ALA A 90 -5.42 8.63 4.51
C ALA A 90 -6.62 7.69 4.42
N PHE A 91 -6.39 6.37 4.44
CA PHE A 91 -7.46 5.40 4.42
C PHE A 91 -8.35 5.44 5.68
N VAL A 92 -7.78 5.70 6.86
CA VAL A 92 -8.57 5.87 8.09
C VAL A 92 -9.53 7.06 7.96
N VAL A 93 -9.06 8.17 7.36
CA VAL A 93 -9.90 9.34 7.08
C VAL A 93 -10.98 9.00 6.06
N GLN A 94 -10.60 8.44 4.91
CA GLN A 94 -11.52 7.97 3.87
C GLN A 94 -12.60 7.03 4.44
N SER A 95 -12.23 6.12 5.34
CA SER A 95 -13.17 5.18 5.92
C SER A 95 -14.18 5.82 6.87
N ARG A 96 -13.83 6.95 7.51
CA ARG A 96 -14.77 7.71 8.34
C ARG A 96 -15.77 8.47 7.47
N GLU A 97 -15.30 9.06 6.39
CA GLU A 97 -16.13 9.76 5.39
C GLU A 97 -17.11 8.79 4.72
N ALA A 98 -16.60 7.66 4.21
CA ALA A 98 -17.42 6.59 3.62
C ALA A 98 -18.55 6.13 4.57
N HIS A 99 -18.26 6.00 5.87
CA HIS A 99 -19.27 5.62 6.84
C HIS A 99 -20.37 6.69 7.00
N ALA A 100 -20.01 7.98 6.95
CA ALA A 100 -20.99 9.07 6.97
C ALA A 100 -21.90 9.03 5.74
N ASP A 101 -21.36 8.64 4.59
CA ASP A 101 -22.06 8.54 3.31
C ASP A 101 -22.81 7.20 3.09
N ARG A 102 -22.89 6.35 4.12
CA ARG A 102 -23.48 5.00 4.06
C ARG A 102 -22.81 4.10 3.02
N GLU A 103 -21.49 4.20 2.94
CA GLU A 103 -20.62 3.38 2.12
C GLU A 103 -19.72 2.48 2.99
N VAL A 104 -19.18 1.44 2.36
CA VAL A 104 -18.16 0.56 2.93
C VAL A 104 -16.84 0.89 2.29
N ALA A 105 -15.89 1.39 3.09
CA ALA A 105 -14.51 1.54 2.66
C ALA A 105 -13.84 0.16 2.51
N CYS A 106 -13.13 0.01 1.40
CA CYS A 106 -12.48 -1.20 0.95
C CYS A 106 -11.04 -0.92 0.56
N VAL A 107 -10.16 -1.90 0.82
CA VAL A 107 -8.80 -1.95 0.30
C VAL A 107 -8.67 -3.18 -0.56
N ALA A 108 -8.08 -3.08 -1.75
CA ALA A 108 -7.71 -4.25 -2.54
C ALA A 108 -6.19 -4.32 -2.73
N ILE A 109 -5.65 -5.51 -2.49
CA ILE A 109 -4.24 -5.85 -2.65
C ILE A 109 -4.14 -6.66 -3.93
N LEU A 110 -3.60 -6.05 -4.97
CA LEU A 110 -3.47 -6.63 -6.30
C LEU A 110 -2.15 -7.39 -6.44
N PRO A 111 -2.07 -8.35 -7.37
CA PRO A 111 -0.81 -8.98 -7.75
C PRO A 111 0.24 -7.97 -8.21
N GLY A 112 1.52 -8.32 -8.06
CA GLY A 112 2.66 -7.49 -8.48
C GLY A 112 3.85 -7.66 -7.53
N ASP A 113 5.04 -7.25 -7.95
CA ASP A 113 6.19 -7.06 -7.06
C ASP A 113 6.87 -5.73 -7.40
N PRO A 114 6.63 -4.66 -6.63
CA PRO A 114 5.79 -4.59 -5.43
C PRO A 114 4.29 -4.79 -5.72
N HIS A 115 3.53 -5.40 -4.78
CA HIS A 115 2.08 -5.47 -4.87
C HIS A 115 1.47 -4.07 -4.97
N ARG A 116 0.42 -3.91 -5.78
CA ARG A 116 -0.32 -2.66 -5.88
C ARG A 116 -1.49 -2.67 -4.88
N ILE A 117 -1.62 -1.59 -4.12
CA ILE A 117 -2.72 -1.41 -3.16
C ILE A 117 -3.62 -0.29 -3.67
N ILE A 118 -4.94 -0.52 -3.64
CA ILE A 118 -5.94 0.48 -4.01
C ILE A 118 -6.98 0.61 -2.90
N THR A 119 -7.44 1.84 -2.64
CA THR A 119 -8.50 2.12 -1.69
C THR A 119 -9.71 2.69 -2.43
N PHE A 120 -10.91 2.29 -2.03
CA PHE A 120 -12.15 2.75 -2.65
C PHE A 120 -13.32 2.53 -1.69
N SER A 121 -14.46 3.13 -2.01
CA SER A 121 -15.71 2.99 -1.25
C SER A 121 -16.79 2.36 -2.11
N ILE A 122 -17.65 1.54 -1.51
CA ILE A 122 -18.82 0.95 -2.17
C ILE A 122 -20.08 1.35 -1.40
N PRO A 123 -21.12 1.90 -2.03
CA PRO A 123 -22.39 2.17 -1.36
C PRO A 123 -23.00 0.90 -0.77
N ILE A 124 -23.48 0.95 0.48
CA ILE A 124 -24.08 -0.22 1.15
C ILE A 124 -25.26 -0.78 0.34
N SER A 125 -25.97 0.08 -0.41
CA SER A 125 -27.06 -0.33 -1.28
C SER A 125 -26.68 -1.36 -2.35
N PHE A 126 -25.41 -1.43 -2.76
CA PHE A 126 -24.92 -2.48 -3.66
C PHE A 126 -24.82 -3.85 -2.98
N LEU A 127 -24.65 -3.89 -1.66
CA LEU A 127 -24.50 -5.11 -0.86
C LEU A 127 -25.86 -5.62 -0.33
N THR A 128 -26.90 -4.79 -0.34
CA THR A 128 -28.21 -5.10 0.24
C THR A 128 -29.33 -5.28 -0.78
N ARG A 129 -29.04 -5.28 -2.09
CA ARG A 129 -30.04 -5.70 -3.10
C ARG A 129 -30.23 -7.22 -3.05
N GLN A 130 -31.18 -7.65 -2.23
CA GLN A 130 -31.95 -8.88 -2.42
C GLN A 130 -33.23 -8.57 -3.21
#